data_AF-A0A953RCS3-F1
#
_entry.id   AF-A0A953RCS3-F1
#
_cell.length_a   1.000
_cell.length_b   1.000
_cell.length_c   1.000
_cell.angle_alpha   90.00
_cell.angle_beta   90.00
_cell.angle_gamma   90.00
#
_symmetry.space_group_name_H-M   'P 1'
#
loop_
_entity.id
_entity.type
_entity.pdbx_description
1 polymer ?
#
loop_
_entity_poly.entity_id
_entity_poly.type
_entity_poly.pdbx_seq_one_letter_code
_entity_poly.pdbx_strand_id
1 'polypeptide(L)'
;MADAVADYFQMLAPVELSIYCFRYAPKGFAGDLNALNERILVELQRAGSTYLSNAKIGERFALRGCVLNYRTTERDMEMSLEAVRRAAATCSVDYF
;
A
#
# COMPACT_ATOMS: atom_id res chain seq x y z
N MET A 1 -18.29 6.27 -3.55
CA MET A 1 -16.91 6.61 -3.15
C MET A 1 -16.02 5.37 -2.95
N ALA A 2 -16.58 4.16 -2.83
CA ALA A 2 -15.83 2.91 -2.75
C ALA A 2 -15.20 2.44 -4.08
N ASP A 3 -15.79 2.80 -5.24
CA ASP A 3 -15.35 2.26 -6.53
C ASP A 3 -13.97 2.79 -7.00
N ALA A 4 -13.62 4.03 -6.66
CA ALA A 4 -12.31 4.60 -6.99
C ALA A 4 -11.17 4.05 -6.10
N VAL A 5 -11.50 3.38 -5.00
CA VAL A 5 -10.49 2.80 -4.10
C VAL A 5 -9.86 1.55 -4.71
N ALA A 6 -10.66 0.74 -5.40
CA ALA A 6 -10.23 -0.51 -6.00
C ALA A 6 -9.31 -0.32 -7.21
N ASP A 7 -9.43 0.81 -7.93
CA ASP A 7 -8.73 1.05 -9.20
C ASP A 7 -7.20 1.17 -9.10
N TYR A 8 -6.67 1.30 -7.87
CA TYR A 8 -5.24 1.48 -7.62
C TYR A 8 -4.62 0.42 -6.73
N PHE A 9 -5.40 -0.49 -6.15
CA PHE A 9 -4.90 -1.44 -5.15
C PHE A 9 -5.21 -2.87 -5.58
N GLN A 10 -4.19 -3.71 -5.51
CA GLN A 10 -4.31 -5.12 -5.83
C GLN A 10 -3.96 -5.96 -4.59
N MET A 11 -4.89 -6.80 -4.16
CA MET A 11 -4.63 -7.84 -3.16
C MET A 11 -3.68 -8.90 -3.73
N LEU A 12 -2.64 -9.26 -2.97
CA LEU A 12 -1.64 -10.22 -3.42
C LEU A 12 -1.80 -11.61 -2.78
N ALA A 13 -2.50 -11.67 -1.63
CA ALA A 13 -2.85 -12.90 -0.93
C ALA A 13 -4.26 -12.75 -0.30
N PRO A 14 -4.96 -13.85 -0.02
CA PRO A 14 -6.14 -13.83 0.85
C PRO A 14 -5.82 -13.20 2.20
N VAL A 15 -6.80 -12.54 2.81
CA VAL A 15 -6.67 -12.05 4.18
C VAL A 15 -6.81 -13.24 5.12
N GLU A 16 -5.79 -13.48 5.94
CA GLU A 16 -5.80 -14.54 6.95
C GLU A 16 -5.54 -13.93 8.33
N LEU A 17 -6.39 -14.30 9.29
CA LEU A 17 -6.38 -13.74 10.63
C LEU A 17 -6.47 -12.20 10.58
N SER A 18 -5.43 -11.53 11.04
CA SER A 18 -5.30 -10.06 11.08
C SER A 18 -4.35 -9.52 10.02
N ILE A 19 -3.87 -10.34 9.08
CA ILE A 19 -2.80 -9.97 8.14
C ILE A 19 -3.37 -9.76 6.74
N TYR A 20 -3.00 -8.64 6.13
CA TYR A 20 -3.34 -8.32 4.75
C TYR A 20 -2.10 -7.91 3.96
N CYS A 21 -2.05 -8.35 2.70
CA CYS A 21 -0.95 -8.10 1.78
C CYS A 21 -1.49 -7.59 0.44
N PHE A 22 -1.10 -6.38 0.07
CA PHE A 22 -1.56 -5.71 -1.15
C PHE A 22 -0.42 -4.92 -1.79
N ARG A 23 -0.64 -4.38 -2.99
CA ARG A 23 0.26 -3.41 -3.62
C ARG A 23 -0.52 -2.28 -4.26
N TYR A 24 0.13 -1.13 -4.40
CA TYR A 24 -0.30 -0.04 -5.26
C TYR A 24 -0.01 -0.41 -6.73
N ALA A 25 -1.03 -0.41 -7.57
CA ALA A 25 -1.00 -0.82 -8.97
C ALA A 25 -1.94 0.09 -9.80
N PRO A 26 -1.51 1.32 -10.12
CA PRO A 26 -2.31 2.25 -10.92
C PRO A 26 -2.56 1.69 -12.32
N LYS A 27 -3.78 1.86 -12.82
CA LYS A 27 -4.16 1.42 -14.17
C LYS A 27 -3.26 2.05 -15.23
N GLY A 28 -2.74 1.22 -16.14
CA GLY A 28 -1.90 1.68 -17.25
C GLY A 28 -0.44 1.97 -16.89
N PHE A 29 -0.01 1.69 -15.65
CA PHE A 29 1.40 1.81 -15.28
C PHE A 29 2.25 0.72 -15.93
N ALA A 30 3.24 1.13 -16.72
CA ALA A 30 4.13 0.24 -17.47
C ALA A 30 5.51 0.03 -16.82
N GLY A 31 5.78 0.65 -15.66
CA GLY A 31 7.04 0.52 -14.94
C GLY A 31 7.10 -0.70 -14.00
N ASP A 32 8.20 -0.82 -13.27
CA ASP A 32 8.36 -1.87 -12.26
C ASP A 32 7.52 -1.57 -11.01
N LEU A 33 6.44 -2.34 -10.83
CA LEU A 33 5.57 -2.25 -9.66
C LEU A 33 6.28 -2.64 -8.36
N ASN A 34 7.30 -3.50 -8.40
CA ASN A 34 8.05 -3.86 -7.20
C ASN A 34 8.84 -2.65 -6.71
N ALA A 35 9.66 -2.06 -7.58
CA ALA A 35 10.43 -0.86 -7.26
C ALA A 35 9.54 0.33 -6.85
N LEU A 36 8.38 0.52 -7.50
CA LEU A 36 7.41 1.54 -7.10
C LEU A 36 6.91 1.32 -5.67
N ASN A 37 6.49 0.10 -5.33
CA ASN A 37 5.93 -0.19 -4.01
C ASN A 37 7.00 -0.15 -2.90
N GLU A 38 8.25 -0.47 -3.23
CA GLU A 38 9.36 -0.32 -2.30
C GLU A 38 9.59 1.17 -1.95
N ARG A 39 9.63 2.06 -2.95
CA ARG A 39 9.73 3.51 -2.70
C ARG A 39 8.54 4.05 -1.91
N ILE A 40 7.32 3.62 -2.26
CA ILE A 40 6.10 3.98 -1.53
C ILE A 40 6.21 3.59 -0.06
N LEU A 41 6.70 2.38 0.24
CA LEU A 41 6.86 1.92 1.63
C LEU A 41 7.83 2.82 2.40
N VAL A 42 8.96 3.18 1.79
CA VAL A 42 9.96 4.07 2.40
C VAL A 42 9.36 5.45 2.70
N GLU A 43 8.67 6.05 1.74
CA GLU A 43 8.03 7.36 1.93
C GLU A 43 6.89 7.32 2.95
N LEU A 44 6.10 6.23 2.95
CA LEU A 44 5.05 6.00 3.94
C LEU A 44 5.61 5.96 5.37
N GLN A 45 6.69 5.19 5.57
CA GLN A 45 7.35 5.07 6.86
C GLN A 45 8.00 6.39 7.30
N ARG A 46 8.61 7.14 6.38
CA ARG A 46 9.16 8.47 6.64
C ARG A 46 8.10 9.49 7.06
N ALA A 47 6.92 9.44 6.45
CA ALA A 47 5.81 10.32 6.79
C ALA A 47 5.21 10.04 8.18
N GLY A 48 5.39 8.83 8.73
CA GLY A 48 5.02 8.49 10.11
C GLY A 48 3.51 8.42 10.42
N SER A 49 2.64 8.69 9.45
CA SER A 49 1.18 8.70 9.64
C SER A 49 0.54 7.30 9.72
N THR A 50 1.19 6.30 9.13
CA THR A 50 0.83 4.88 9.25
C THR A 50 2.11 4.06 9.08
N TYR A 51 2.13 2.85 9.63
CA TYR A 51 3.26 1.95 9.49
C TYR A 51 2.82 0.64 8.85
N LEU A 52 3.37 0.37 7.67
CA LEU A 52 3.30 -0.92 7.01
C LEU A 52 4.70 -1.53 6.96
N SER A 53 4.74 -2.85 6.87
CA SER A 53 5.96 -3.62 6.60
C SER A 53 5.97 -4.10 5.14
N ASN A 54 7.07 -4.69 4.69
CA ASN A 54 7.11 -5.40 3.43
C ASN A 54 6.78 -6.89 3.60
N ALA A 55 6.35 -7.51 2.51
CA ALA A 55 6.39 -8.95 2.31
C ALA A 55 6.71 -9.26 0.84
N LYS A 56 7.10 -10.50 0.56
CA LYS A 56 7.27 -11.01 -0.80
C LYS A 56 6.25 -12.13 -1.04
N ILE A 57 5.34 -11.93 -2.00
CA ILE A 57 4.32 -12.93 -2.37
C ILE A 57 4.67 -13.47 -3.77
N GLY A 58 5.36 -14.60 -3.79
CA GLY A 58 6.06 -15.07 -5.00
C GLY A 58 7.19 -14.11 -5.34
N GLU A 59 7.19 -13.55 -6.55
CA GLU A 59 8.15 -12.52 -7.00
C GLU A 59 7.63 -11.08 -6.85
N ARG A 60 6.51 -10.88 -6.17
CA ARG A 60 5.85 -9.56 -6.05
C ARG A 60 6.12 -8.94 -4.69
N PHE A 61 6.56 -7.69 -4.68
CA PHE A 61 6.65 -6.87 -3.48
C PHE A 61 5.24 -6.50 -2.99
N ALA A 62 5.01 -6.66 -1.69
CA ALA A 62 3.74 -6.39 -1.04
C ALA A 62 3.92 -5.41 0.11
N LEU A 63 3.00 -4.46 0.22
CA LEU A 63 2.72 -3.71 1.43
C LEU A 63 1.91 -4.62 2.36
N ARG A 64 2.45 -4.88 3.55
CA ARG A 64 1.89 -5.78 4.56
C ARG A 64 1.50 -5.01 5.81
N GLY A 65 0.25 -5.15 6.21
CA GLY A 65 -0.24 -4.68 7.50
C GLY A 65 -0.81 -5.81 8.35
N CYS A 66 -0.84 -5.57 9.67
CA CYS A 66 -1.41 -6.46 10.66
C CYS A 66 -2.31 -5.65 11.60
N VAL A 67 -3.61 -5.94 11.64
CA VAL A 67 -4.56 -5.26 12.54
C VAL A 67 -4.58 -5.97 13.89
N LEU A 68 -3.68 -5.58 14.80
CA LEU A 68 -3.56 -6.17 16.14
C LEU A 68 -3.98 -5.23 17.27
N ASN A 69 -4.07 -3.92 16.98
CA ASN A 69 -4.45 -2.95 17.97
C ASN A 69 -5.99 -2.89 18.06
N TYR A 70 -6.53 -3.20 19.24
CA TYR A 70 -7.98 -3.19 19.48
C TYR A 70 -8.64 -1.81 19.30
N ARG A 71 -7.85 -0.73 19.29
CA ARG A 71 -8.33 0.63 19.02
C ARG A 71 -8.40 0.96 17.54
N THR A 72 -7.87 0.11 16.65
CA THR A 72 -7.93 0.35 15.20
C THR A 72 -9.38 0.30 14.72
N THR A 73 -9.77 1.34 14.02
CA THR A 73 -11.10 1.53 13.44
C THR A 73 -11.04 1.43 11.92
N GLU A 74 -12.20 1.35 11.27
CA GLU A 74 -12.30 1.44 9.81
C GLU A 74 -11.69 2.73 9.27
N ARG A 75 -11.86 3.85 10.00
CA ARG A 75 -11.27 5.13 9.61
C ARG A 75 -9.75 5.08 9.57
N ASP A 76 -9.11 4.35 10.47
CA ASP A 76 -7.66 4.16 10.45
C ASP A 76 -7.20 3.38 9.20
N MET A 77 -8.00 2.41 8.76
CA MET A 77 -7.73 1.66 7.54
C MET A 77 -7.88 2.53 6.30
N GLU A 78 -8.91 3.38 6.24
CA GLU A 78 -9.07 4.39 5.18
C GLU A 78 -7.88 5.35 5.13
N MET A 79 -7.47 5.89 6.29
CA MET A 79 -6.31 6.77 6.40
C MET A 79 -5.02 6.08 5.95
N SER A 80 -4.86 4.77 6.23
CA SER A 80 -3.73 4.00 5.74
C SER A 80 -3.72 3.91 4.21
N LEU A 81 -4.86 3.69 3.56
CA LEU A 81 -4.96 3.65 2.10
C LEU A 81 -4.71 5.04 1.49
N GLU A 82 -5.23 6.11 2.09
CA GLU A 82 -4.96 7.50 1.70
C GLU A 82 -3.46 7.84 1.85
N ALA A 83 -2.81 7.40 2.92
CA ALA A 83 -1.38 7.61 3.13
C ALA A 83 -0.54 6.91 2.04
N VAL A 84 -0.91 5.69 1.64
CA VAL A 84 -0.26 5.00 0.52
C VAL A 84 -0.43 5.77 -0.79
N ARG A 85 -1.62 6.32 -1.08
CA ARG A 85 -1.82 7.17 -2.27
C ARG A 85 -0.97 8.44 -2.24
N ARG A 86 -0.85 9.08 -1.08
CA ARG A 86 -0.01 10.28 -0.92
C ARG A 86 1.48 9.95 -1.15
N ALA A 87 1.96 8.86 -0.57
CA ALA A 87 3.32 8.36 -0.82
C ALA A 87 3.53 7.96 -2.28
N ALA A 88 2.53 7.37 -2.93
CA ALA A 88 2.60 7.08 -4.36
C ALA A 88 2.68 8.36 -5.20
N ALA A 89 1.92 9.40 -4.87
CA ALA A 89 1.96 10.67 -5.59
C ALA A 89 3.35 11.33 -5.53
N THR A 90 4.11 11.19 -4.43
CA THR A 90 5.50 11.69 -4.37
C THR A 90 6.45 10.83 -5.18
N CYS A 91 6.30 9.50 -5.12
CA CYS A 91 7.16 8.54 -5.83
C CYS A 91 6.91 8.45 -7.35
N SER A 92 5.80 9.00 -7.84
CA SER A 92 5.40 8.99 -9.25
C SER A 92 5.91 10.19 -10.04
N VAL A 93 6.39 11.25 -9.36
CA VAL A 93 6.92 12.47 -10.01
C VAL A 93 8.42 12.35 -10.33
N ASP A 94 9.11 11.35 -9.76
CA ASP A 94 10.53 11.12 -9.99
C ASP A 94 10.76 10.27 -11.25
N TYR A 95 10.50 10.83 -12.43
CA TYR A 95 11.09 10.40 -13.70
C TYR A 95 11.12 11.58 -14.70
N PHE A 96 12.21 12.35 -14.62
CA PHE A 96 12.89 12.92 -15.79
C PHE A 96 14.14 12.08 -16.03
#